data_AF-A0A8C1U7C9-F1
#
_entry.id   AF-A0A8C1U7C9-F1
#
_cell.length_a   1.000
_cell.length_b   1.000
_cell.length_c   1.000
_cell.angle_alpha   90.00
_cell.angle_beta   90.00
_cell.angle_gamma   90.00
#
_symmetry.space_group_name_H-M   'P 1'
#
loop_
_entity.id
_entity.type
_entity.pdbx_description
1 polymer ?
#
loop_
_entity_poly.entity_id
_entity_poly.type
_entity_poly.pdbx_seq_one_letter_code
_entity_poly.pdbx_strand_id
1 'polypeptide(L)'
;KAFRALFRSMQESMRSMWTSFLRRPIEGKLRTFGPFLPIFSFYFKLTSFIILFLMAYNRKQQEMSPSASPIKKKSKPPTTDDMVDKMANTVAHFEDILRTELTAMRNEFASHMSVVQSLCSKLDLLTGEMREQKKVVADHDRRVAALEQQVVDLQDRNRRSNLRLVGLPEGSEKDDPMGFVKRSLSTWLPSLAGKEIEVERAHRVYTRLSSDRAKPRVFIFKLLRYTDRELILRAARLHAPVKTSDGATTLNITILDKGCDTDGRITHIKTIVENRNIVFISVYAPCTPDPTFFSVLSTYLLKFSDFEIVLGADMNSVMSHTLDRSGPKESHSQAFCSDKLRLCVTSASLVDS
;
A
#
# COMPACT_ATOMS: atom_id res chain seq x y z
N LYS A 1 -15.89 -43.94 -39.93
CA LYS A 1 -15.49 -44.21 -38.51
C LYS A 1 -14.36 -43.29 -38.02
N ALA A 2 -13.27 -43.13 -38.77
CA ALA A 2 -12.15 -42.24 -38.41
C ALA A 2 -12.56 -40.78 -38.13
N PHE A 3 -13.41 -40.19 -38.97
CA PHE A 3 -13.88 -38.80 -38.80
C PHE A 3 -14.70 -38.58 -37.51
N ARG A 4 -15.51 -39.59 -37.11
CA ARG A 4 -16.27 -39.57 -35.84
C ARG A 4 -15.37 -39.76 -34.60
N ALA A 5 -14.20 -40.38 -34.76
CA ALA A 5 -13.21 -40.51 -33.70
C ALA A 5 -12.42 -39.20 -33.53
N LEU A 6 -12.03 -38.57 -34.64
CA LEU A 6 -11.38 -37.25 -34.65
C LEU A 6 -12.29 -36.18 -34.02
N PHE A 7 -13.58 -36.17 -34.38
CA PHE A 7 -14.57 -35.23 -33.84
C PHE A 7 -14.80 -35.41 -32.33
N ARG A 8 -14.87 -36.66 -31.84
CA ARG A 8 -15.00 -36.95 -30.40
C ARG A 8 -13.76 -36.51 -29.62
N SER A 9 -12.57 -36.78 -30.15
CA SER A 9 -11.31 -36.35 -29.55
C SER A 9 -11.19 -34.82 -29.46
N MET A 10 -11.64 -34.09 -30.49
CA MET A 10 -11.67 -32.62 -30.47
C MET A 10 -12.68 -32.08 -29.44
N GLN A 11 -13.88 -32.68 -29.34
CA GLN A 11 -14.88 -32.25 -28.34
C GLN A 11 -14.44 -32.51 -26.89
N GLU A 12 -13.73 -33.61 -26.64
CA GLU A 12 -13.17 -33.93 -25.32
C GLU A 12 -12.04 -32.98 -24.95
N SER A 13 -11.17 -32.63 -25.90
CA SER A 13 -10.12 -31.63 -25.71
C SER A 13 -10.72 -30.24 -25.37
N MET A 14 -11.79 -29.82 -26.06
CA MET A 14 -12.49 -28.57 -25.77
C MET A 14 -13.16 -28.57 -24.38
N ARG A 15 -13.80 -29.68 -23.97
CA ARG A 15 -14.39 -29.81 -22.62
C ARG A 15 -13.33 -29.75 -21.52
N SER A 16 -12.17 -30.36 -21.73
CA SER A 16 -11.04 -30.30 -20.80
C SER A 16 -10.50 -28.87 -20.66
N MET A 17 -10.37 -28.16 -21.78
CA MET A 17 -9.89 -26.77 -21.81
C MET A 17 -10.87 -25.81 -21.10
N TRP A 18 -12.18 -25.98 -21.32
CA TRP A 18 -13.24 -25.17 -20.69
C TRP A 18 -13.37 -25.42 -19.19
N THR A 19 -13.28 -26.68 -18.74
CA THR A 19 -13.37 -27.02 -17.31
C THR A 19 -12.14 -26.56 -16.52
N SER A 20 -10.95 -26.63 -17.12
CA SER A 20 -9.70 -26.09 -16.52
C SER A 20 -9.72 -24.56 -16.41
N PHE A 21 -10.44 -23.88 -17.31
CA PHE A 21 -10.62 -22.43 -17.30
C PHE A 21 -11.63 -21.94 -16.24
N LEU A 22 -12.75 -22.65 -16.05
CA LEU A 22 -13.76 -22.30 -15.03
C LEU A 22 -13.26 -22.45 -13.58
N ARG A 23 -12.18 -23.21 -13.36
CA ARG A 23 -11.61 -23.48 -12.03
C ARG A 23 -10.69 -22.37 -11.50
N ARG A 24 -10.41 -21.32 -12.27
CA ARG A 24 -9.49 -20.22 -11.86
C ARG A 24 -10.24 -19.02 -11.26
N PRO A 25 -9.71 -18.39 -10.19
CA PRO A 25 -10.34 -17.22 -9.54
C PRO A 25 -10.53 -16.02 -10.48
N ILE A 26 -11.54 -15.20 -10.20
CA ILE A 26 -12.16 -14.23 -11.12
C ILE A 26 -11.32 -12.95 -11.37
N GLU A 27 -10.34 -12.63 -10.52
CA GLU A 27 -9.69 -11.31 -10.47
C GLU A 27 -8.64 -11.01 -11.57
N GLY A 28 -8.53 -11.82 -12.63
CA GLY A 28 -7.55 -11.60 -13.72
C GLY A 28 -8.11 -11.62 -15.14
N LYS A 29 -9.44 -11.69 -15.33
CA LYS A 29 -10.04 -12.17 -16.59
C LYS A 29 -9.95 -11.25 -17.82
N LEU A 30 -9.68 -9.95 -17.69
CA LEU A 30 -9.65 -9.07 -18.88
C LEU A 30 -8.27 -8.88 -19.54
N ARG A 31 -7.14 -9.23 -18.88
CA ARG A 31 -5.79 -9.02 -19.47
C ARG A 31 -5.26 -10.21 -20.27
N THR A 32 -5.81 -11.41 -20.08
CA THR A 32 -5.31 -12.65 -20.70
C THR A 32 -6.19 -13.17 -21.84
N PHE A 33 -7.35 -12.53 -22.09
CA PHE A 33 -8.38 -13.02 -23.01
C PHE A 33 -8.16 -12.60 -24.49
N GLY A 34 -7.48 -11.46 -24.70
CA GLY A 34 -7.25 -10.87 -26.04
C GLY A 34 -6.63 -11.82 -27.08
N PRO A 35 -5.57 -12.59 -26.76
CA PRO A 35 -4.91 -13.43 -27.76
C PRO A 35 -5.64 -14.76 -28.08
N PHE A 36 -6.60 -15.19 -27.25
CA PHE A 36 -7.30 -16.48 -27.45
C PHE A 36 -8.66 -16.35 -28.15
N LEU A 37 -9.26 -15.16 -28.18
CA LEU A 37 -10.53 -14.89 -28.89
C LEU A 37 -10.53 -15.34 -30.38
N PRO A 38 -9.46 -15.10 -31.17
CA PRO A 38 -9.41 -15.52 -32.57
C PRO A 38 -9.41 -17.05 -32.71
N ILE A 39 -8.72 -17.75 -31.79
CA ILE A 39 -8.63 -19.21 -31.76
C ILE A 39 -10.03 -19.80 -31.49
N PHE A 40 -10.74 -19.28 -30.49
CA PHE A 40 -12.12 -19.71 -30.21
C PHE A 40 -13.08 -19.45 -31.38
N SER A 41 -12.96 -18.29 -32.04
CA SER A 41 -13.76 -17.97 -33.23
C SER A 41 -13.49 -18.96 -34.38
N PHE A 42 -12.23 -19.30 -34.63
CA PHE A 42 -11.84 -20.27 -35.64
C PHE A 42 -12.42 -21.67 -35.35
N TYR A 43 -12.30 -22.16 -34.12
CA TYR A 43 -12.84 -23.47 -33.74
C TYR A 43 -14.37 -23.51 -33.81
N PHE A 44 -15.06 -22.42 -33.47
CA PHE A 44 -16.53 -22.33 -33.58
C PHE A 44 -17.01 -22.36 -35.05
N LYS A 45 -16.29 -21.66 -35.95
CA LYS A 45 -16.59 -21.68 -37.39
C LYS A 45 -16.30 -23.06 -38.00
N LEU A 46 -15.18 -23.68 -37.63
CA LEU A 46 -14.79 -25.01 -38.12
C LEU A 46 -15.78 -26.11 -37.67
N THR A 47 -16.23 -26.07 -36.42
CA THR A 47 -17.24 -27.03 -35.90
C THR A 47 -18.60 -26.85 -36.57
N SER A 48 -19.05 -25.61 -36.79
CA SER A 48 -20.29 -25.33 -37.52
C SER A 48 -20.24 -25.84 -38.96
N PHE A 49 -19.09 -25.68 -39.64
CA PHE A 49 -18.89 -26.17 -41.00
C PHE A 49 -18.91 -27.71 -41.08
N ILE A 50 -18.23 -28.40 -40.17
CA ILE A 50 -18.21 -29.88 -40.11
C ILE A 50 -19.63 -30.43 -39.85
N ILE A 51 -20.42 -29.77 -39.00
CA ILE A 51 -21.81 -30.16 -38.73
C ILE A 51 -22.66 -30.02 -39.99
N LEU A 52 -22.60 -28.88 -40.68
CA LEU A 52 -23.33 -28.66 -41.93
C LEU A 52 -22.96 -29.69 -43.01
N PHE A 53 -21.67 -30.00 -43.13
CA PHE A 53 -21.17 -31.02 -44.06
C PHE A 53 -21.70 -32.42 -43.71
N LEU A 54 -21.70 -32.80 -42.43
CA LEU A 54 -22.26 -34.09 -41.97
C LEU A 54 -23.78 -34.17 -42.16
N MET A 55 -24.51 -33.07 -41.96
CA MET A 55 -25.95 -33.01 -42.21
C MET A 55 -26.26 -33.17 -43.71
N ALA A 56 -25.51 -32.51 -44.59
CA ALA A 56 -25.65 -32.65 -46.03
C ALA A 56 -25.32 -34.08 -46.50
N TYR A 57 -24.27 -34.69 -45.94
CA TYR A 57 -23.89 -36.06 -46.25
C TYR A 57 -24.94 -37.09 -45.80
N ASN A 58 -25.52 -36.94 -44.61
CA ASN A 58 -26.58 -37.83 -44.11
C ASN A 58 -27.87 -37.69 -44.93
N ARG A 59 -28.23 -36.48 -45.36
CA ARG A 59 -29.42 -36.24 -46.21
C ARG A 59 -29.33 -37.02 -47.52
N LYS A 60 -28.14 -37.04 -48.13
CA LYS A 60 -27.86 -37.79 -49.37
C LYS A 60 -27.89 -39.32 -49.19
N GLN A 61 -27.67 -39.83 -47.96
CA GLN A 61 -27.76 -41.26 -47.66
C GLN A 61 -29.20 -41.72 -47.42
N GLN A 62 -30.09 -40.85 -46.94
CA GLN A 62 -31.52 -41.17 -46.74
C GLN A 62 -32.31 -41.24 -48.06
N GLU A 63 -31.82 -40.63 -49.14
CA GLU A 63 -32.43 -40.71 -50.47
C GLU A 63 -32.16 -42.05 -51.20
N MET A 64 -31.34 -42.95 -50.65
CA MET A 64 -30.94 -44.23 -51.29
C MET A 64 -31.63 -45.50 -50.76
N SER A 65 -32.89 -45.47 -50.32
CA SER A 65 -33.67 -46.71 -50.08
C SER A 65 -35.09 -46.67 -50.67
N PRO A 66 -35.58 -47.75 -51.32
CA PRO A 66 -36.71 -47.67 -52.25
C PRO A 66 -38.06 -47.92 -51.56
N SER A 67 -39.09 -47.15 -51.93
CA SER A 67 -40.50 -47.46 -51.64
C SER A 67 -41.37 -47.22 -52.89
N ALA A 68 -42.36 -48.11 -53.07
CA ALA A 68 -42.99 -48.47 -54.33
C ALA A 68 -44.01 -47.48 -54.91
N SER A 69 -44.14 -47.52 -56.24
CA SER A 69 -45.01 -46.71 -57.12
C SER A 69 -46.49 -47.17 -57.14
N PRO A 70 -47.42 -46.40 -57.75
CA PRO A 70 -47.65 -46.52 -59.21
C PRO A 70 -47.97 -45.21 -60.02
N ILE A 71 -47.24 -45.07 -61.14
CA ILE A 71 -47.55 -44.62 -62.52
C ILE A 71 -48.54 -43.44 -62.83
N LYS A 72 -48.05 -42.33 -63.42
CA LYS A 72 -48.23 -41.90 -64.85
C LYS A 72 -47.97 -40.39 -65.11
N LYS A 73 -46.83 -40.07 -65.76
CA LYS A 73 -46.69 -39.39 -67.09
C LYS A 73 -45.22 -38.98 -67.30
N LYS A 74 -44.64 -39.40 -68.43
CA LYS A 74 -43.20 -39.41 -68.75
C LYS A 74 -42.67 -38.02 -69.15
N SER A 75 -41.60 -37.57 -68.49
CA SER A 75 -40.47 -36.87 -69.12
C SER A 75 -39.22 -37.78 -69.05
N LYS A 76 -38.37 -37.74 -70.08
CA LYS A 76 -37.21 -38.63 -70.30
C LYS A 76 -36.23 -38.58 -69.10
N PRO A 77 -35.76 -39.71 -68.54
CA PRO A 77 -34.82 -39.69 -67.41
C PRO A 77 -33.43 -39.26 -67.91
N PRO A 78 -32.68 -38.43 -67.16
CA PRO A 78 -31.31 -38.07 -67.50
C PRO A 78 -30.40 -39.31 -67.46
N THR A 79 -29.50 -39.41 -68.43
CA THR A 79 -28.52 -40.48 -68.56
C THR A 79 -27.52 -40.46 -67.38
N THR A 80 -27.04 -41.62 -66.94
CA THR A 80 -26.13 -41.76 -65.77
C THR A 80 -24.88 -40.89 -65.88
N ASP A 81 -24.38 -40.68 -67.10
CA ASP A 81 -23.21 -39.85 -67.37
C ASP A 81 -23.47 -38.35 -67.11
N ASP A 82 -24.68 -37.83 -67.39
CA ASP A 82 -25.04 -36.43 -67.11
C ASP A 82 -25.09 -36.12 -65.60
N MET A 83 -25.41 -37.13 -64.77
CA MET A 83 -25.41 -36.99 -63.32
C MET A 83 -23.99 -37.05 -62.76
N VAL A 84 -23.11 -37.84 -63.37
CA VAL A 84 -21.68 -37.93 -63.02
C VAL A 84 -20.97 -36.63 -63.36
N ASP A 85 -21.22 -36.05 -64.54
CA ASP A 85 -20.61 -34.78 -64.96
C ASP A 85 -21.09 -33.59 -64.12
N LYS A 86 -22.38 -33.53 -63.77
CA LYS A 86 -22.88 -32.53 -62.83
C LYS A 86 -22.24 -32.69 -61.45
N MET A 87 -22.08 -33.92 -60.98
CA MET A 87 -21.41 -34.18 -59.70
C MET A 87 -19.94 -33.73 -59.74
N ALA A 88 -19.22 -34.08 -60.81
CA ALA A 88 -17.82 -33.68 -61.02
C ALA A 88 -17.66 -32.15 -61.03
N ASN A 89 -18.53 -31.45 -61.76
CA ASN A 89 -18.54 -29.98 -61.81
C ASN A 89 -18.86 -29.34 -60.46
N THR A 90 -19.80 -29.91 -59.69
CA THR A 90 -20.08 -29.40 -58.33
C THR A 90 -18.93 -29.63 -57.37
N VAL A 91 -18.23 -30.77 -57.46
CA VAL A 91 -17.06 -31.08 -56.63
C VAL A 91 -15.91 -30.14 -56.96
N ALA A 92 -15.65 -29.88 -58.25
CA ALA A 92 -14.63 -28.93 -58.69
C ALA A 92 -14.92 -27.50 -58.20
N HIS A 93 -16.18 -27.06 -58.26
CA HIS A 93 -16.59 -25.75 -57.74
C HIS A 93 -16.40 -25.63 -56.23
N PHE A 94 -16.74 -26.68 -55.47
CA PHE A 94 -16.47 -26.72 -54.02
C PHE A 94 -14.98 -26.71 -53.70
N GLU A 95 -14.15 -27.41 -54.48
CA GLU A 95 -12.70 -27.39 -54.32
C GLU A 95 -12.13 -25.98 -54.52
N ASP A 96 -12.62 -25.26 -55.53
CA ASP A 96 -12.21 -23.88 -55.82
C ASP A 96 -12.60 -22.90 -54.70
N ILE A 97 -13.83 -23.01 -54.18
CA ILE A 97 -14.28 -22.23 -53.01
C ILE A 97 -13.37 -22.52 -51.81
N LEU A 98 -13.08 -23.79 -51.52
CA LEU A 98 -12.22 -24.16 -50.39
C LEU A 98 -10.80 -23.62 -50.55
N ARG A 99 -10.24 -23.68 -51.76
CA ARG A 99 -8.91 -23.13 -52.05
C ARG A 99 -8.88 -21.61 -51.85
N THR A 100 -9.93 -20.92 -52.29
CA THR A 100 -10.07 -19.46 -52.15
C THR A 100 -10.21 -19.03 -50.68
N GLU A 101 -11.03 -19.73 -49.91
CA GLU A 101 -11.19 -19.46 -48.47
C GLU A 101 -9.92 -19.78 -47.67
N LEU A 102 -9.21 -20.87 -48.02
CA LEU A 102 -7.93 -21.22 -47.40
C LEU A 102 -6.84 -20.18 -47.68
N THR A 103 -6.78 -19.63 -48.89
CA THR A 103 -5.83 -18.55 -49.21
C THR A 103 -6.20 -17.25 -48.51
N ALA A 104 -7.48 -16.90 -48.41
CA ALA A 104 -7.94 -15.74 -47.65
C ALA A 104 -7.54 -15.85 -46.17
N MET A 105 -7.83 -16.98 -45.51
CA MET A 105 -7.44 -17.22 -44.11
C MET A 105 -5.92 -17.20 -43.91
N ARG A 106 -5.15 -17.74 -44.86
CA ARG A 106 -3.68 -17.71 -44.84
C ARG A 106 -3.16 -16.26 -44.84
N ASN A 107 -3.76 -15.40 -45.66
CA ASN A 107 -3.38 -13.99 -45.78
C ASN A 107 -3.76 -13.19 -44.52
N GLU A 108 -4.96 -13.41 -43.98
CA GLU A 108 -5.37 -12.80 -42.70
C GLU A 108 -4.45 -13.22 -41.56
N PHE A 109 -4.09 -14.50 -41.48
CA PHE A 109 -3.19 -14.99 -40.44
C PHE A 109 -1.79 -14.39 -40.55
N ALA A 110 -1.27 -14.22 -41.78
CA ALA A 110 -0.01 -13.55 -42.02
C ALA A 110 -0.06 -12.07 -41.58
N SER A 111 -1.16 -11.37 -41.86
CA SER A 111 -1.39 -9.99 -41.41
C SER A 111 -1.42 -9.90 -39.88
N HIS A 112 -2.18 -10.77 -39.22
CA HIS A 112 -2.24 -10.81 -37.76
C HIS A 112 -0.88 -11.12 -37.13
N MET A 113 -0.11 -12.04 -37.72
CA MET A 113 1.23 -12.36 -37.22
C MET A 113 2.16 -11.14 -37.28
N SER A 114 2.07 -10.32 -38.34
CA SER A 114 2.82 -9.07 -38.46
C SER A 114 2.45 -8.07 -37.35
N VAL A 115 1.17 -7.92 -37.05
CA VAL A 115 0.71 -7.06 -35.94
C VAL A 115 1.22 -7.58 -34.59
N VAL A 116 1.16 -8.89 -34.36
CA VAL A 116 1.67 -9.51 -33.12
C VAL A 116 3.17 -9.25 -32.96
N GLN A 117 3.97 -9.38 -34.02
CA GLN A 117 5.40 -9.06 -33.97
C GLN A 117 5.64 -7.59 -33.61
N SER A 118 4.90 -6.66 -34.24
CA SER A 118 5.00 -5.22 -33.92
C SER A 118 4.64 -4.92 -32.46
N LEU A 119 3.60 -5.57 -31.93
CA LEU A 119 3.18 -5.41 -30.54
C LEU A 119 4.22 -5.97 -29.56
N CYS A 120 4.81 -7.13 -29.85
CA CYS A 120 5.88 -7.69 -29.03
C CYS A 120 7.08 -6.73 -28.96
N SER A 121 7.53 -6.18 -30.09
CA SER A 121 8.64 -5.21 -30.10
C SER A 121 8.33 -3.94 -29.31
N LYS A 122 7.10 -3.42 -29.40
CA LYS A 122 6.68 -2.27 -28.59
C LYS A 122 6.64 -2.60 -27.10
N LEU A 123 6.19 -3.80 -26.74
CA LEU A 123 6.15 -4.26 -25.35
C LEU A 123 7.57 -4.36 -24.77
N ASP A 124 8.52 -4.89 -25.53
CA ASP A 124 9.92 -4.98 -25.11
C ASP A 124 10.51 -3.58 -24.86
N LEU A 125 10.25 -2.63 -25.76
CA LEU A 125 10.67 -1.23 -25.59
C LEU A 125 10.07 -0.61 -24.32
N LEU A 126 8.74 -0.68 -24.16
CA LEU A 126 8.04 -0.14 -22.99
C LEU A 126 8.50 -0.79 -21.68
N THR A 127 8.82 -2.08 -21.72
CA THR A 127 9.35 -2.80 -20.56
C THR A 127 10.75 -2.31 -20.21
N GLY A 128 11.57 -1.99 -21.21
CA GLY A 128 12.88 -1.36 -21.03
C GLY A 128 12.77 0.05 -20.42
N GLU A 129 11.92 0.90 -20.98
CA GLU A 129 11.67 2.26 -20.47
C GLU A 129 11.12 2.25 -19.04
N MET A 130 10.19 1.34 -18.74
CA MET A 130 9.64 1.19 -17.40
C MET A 130 10.73 0.81 -16.37
N ARG A 131 11.71 -0.03 -16.75
CA ARG A 131 12.82 -0.38 -15.86
C ARG A 131 13.70 0.83 -15.58
N GLU A 132 13.95 1.66 -16.58
CA GLU A 132 14.77 2.86 -16.41
C GLU A 132 14.06 3.91 -15.56
N GLN A 133 12.78 4.16 -15.84
CA GLN A 133 11.96 5.04 -15.00
C GLN A 133 11.92 4.58 -13.54
N LYS A 134 11.83 3.28 -13.27
CA LYS A 134 11.88 2.74 -11.90
C LYS A 134 13.20 3.05 -11.19
N LYS A 135 14.34 2.99 -11.89
CA LYS A 135 15.63 3.37 -11.31
C LYS A 135 15.67 4.85 -10.98
N VAL A 136 15.19 5.69 -11.89
CA VAL A 136 15.14 7.15 -11.70
C VAL A 136 14.26 7.49 -10.50
N VAL A 137 13.08 6.89 -10.36
CA VAL A 137 12.20 7.10 -9.21
C VAL A 137 12.89 6.68 -7.91
N ALA A 138 13.54 5.51 -7.88
CA ALA A 138 14.27 5.06 -6.70
C ALA A 138 15.43 5.99 -6.31
N ASP A 139 16.11 6.61 -7.28
CA ASP A 139 17.13 7.64 -7.01
C ASP A 139 16.51 8.92 -6.40
N HIS A 140 15.40 9.39 -6.97
CA HIS A 140 14.68 10.55 -6.45
C HIS A 140 14.18 10.30 -5.02
N ASP A 141 13.62 9.13 -4.72
CA ASP A 141 13.16 8.78 -3.38
C ASP A 141 14.30 8.85 -2.34
N ARG A 142 15.50 8.34 -2.70
CA ARG A 142 16.69 8.43 -1.84
C ARG A 142 17.10 9.88 -1.61
N ARG A 143 17.08 10.71 -2.65
CA ARG A 143 17.45 12.13 -2.56
C ARG A 143 16.45 12.93 -1.73
N VAL A 144 15.15 12.65 -1.88
CA VAL A 144 14.10 13.26 -1.06
C VAL A 144 14.29 12.88 0.40
N ALA A 145 14.47 11.61 0.72
CA ALA A 145 14.71 11.16 2.10
C ALA A 145 15.95 11.82 2.71
N ALA A 146 17.04 11.95 1.94
CA ALA A 146 18.25 12.64 2.40
C ALA A 146 18.01 14.14 2.66
N LEU A 147 17.26 14.81 1.80
CA LEU A 147 16.90 16.22 1.97
C LEU A 147 15.96 16.43 3.17
N GLU A 148 14.98 15.56 3.36
CA GLU A 148 14.10 15.58 4.52
C GLU A 148 14.90 15.48 5.82
N GLN A 149 15.86 14.55 5.87
CA GLN A 149 16.74 14.39 7.02
C GLN A 149 17.62 15.62 7.28
N GLN A 150 18.12 16.27 6.22
CA GLN A 150 18.86 17.53 6.33
C GLN A 150 17.98 18.67 6.85
N VAL A 151 16.73 18.76 6.40
CA VAL A 151 15.79 19.77 6.88
C VAL A 151 15.49 19.57 8.37
N VAL A 152 15.28 18.33 8.81
CA VAL A 152 15.07 18.02 10.24
C VAL A 152 16.28 18.46 11.06
N ASP A 153 17.49 18.07 10.68
CA ASP A 153 18.72 18.44 11.38
C ASP A 153 18.93 19.98 11.42
N LEU A 154 18.65 20.69 10.33
CA LEU A 154 18.71 22.15 10.30
C LEU A 154 17.66 22.80 11.22
N GLN A 155 16.44 22.28 11.24
CA GLN A 155 15.39 22.77 12.13
C GLN A 155 15.75 22.55 13.60
N ASP A 156 16.30 21.38 13.93
CA ASP A 156 16.72 21.04 15.29
C ASP A 156 17.88 21.94 15.74
N ARG A 157 18.90 22.14 14.89
CA ARG A 157 19.99 23.08 15.16
C ARG A 157 19.49 24.50 15.35
N ASN A 158 18.51 24.94 14.55
CA ASN A 158 17.93 26.28 14.67
C ASN A 158 17.17 26.47 16.01
N ARG A 159 16.49 25.41 16.46
CA ARG A 159 15.66 25.40 17.68
C ARG A 159 16.43 25.05 18.95
N ARG A 160 17.64 24.50 18.85
CA ARG A 160 18.45 24.00 19.98
C ARG A 160 18.67 25.03 21.09
N SER A 161 18.83 26.30 20.75
CA SER A 161 19.04 27.39 21.72
C SER A 161 17.74 28.07 22.17
N ASN A 162 16.57 27.55 21.77
CA ASN A 162 15.29 28.14 22.13
C ASN A 162 14.74 27.49 23.40
N LEU A 163 14.13 28.30 24.25
CA LEU A 163 13.37 27.87 25.42
C LEU A 163 11.94 28.40 25.34
N ARG A 164 11.01 27.62 25.92
CA ARG A 164 9.59 27.94 25.98
C ARG A 164 9.17 28.06 27.44
N LEU A 165 8.54 29.17 27.77
CA LEU A 165 7.91 29.41 29.06
C LEU A 165 6.39 29.35 28.88
N VAL A 166 5.75 28.48 29.65
CA VAL A 166 4.31 28.23 29.63
C VAL A 166 3.69 28.79 30.91
N GLY A 167 2.50 29.39 30.81
CA GLY A 167 1.76 29.90 31.97
C GLY A 167 2.20 31.29 32.46
N LEU A 168 3.12 31.96 31.77
CA LEU A 168 3.49 33.35 32.10
C LEU A 168 2.28 34.28 31.87
N PRO A 169 1.75 35.01 32.88
CA PRO A 169 0.62 35.91 32.68
C PRO A 169 0.89 36.95 31.57
N GLU A 170 -0.11 37.23 30.73
CA GLU A 170 0.02 38.19 29.62
C GLU A 170 0.44 39.58 30.14
N GLY A 171 1.40 40.21 29.46
CA GLY A 171 1.89 41.55 29.83
C GLY A 171 2.94 41.60 30.95
N SER A 172 3.32 40.47 31.54
CA SER A 172 4.39 40.41 32.57
C SER A 172 5.73 40.96 32.06
N GLU A 173 5.99 40.76 30.77
CA GLU A 173 7.19 41.20 30.07
C GLU A 173 7.27 42.71 29.86
N LYS A 174 6.13 43.42 29.86
CA LYS A 174 6.01 44.83 29.47
C LYS A 174 6.70 45.10 28.13
N ASP A 175 7.36 46.26 27.99
CA ASP A 175 8.00 46.71 26.74
C ASP A 175 9.40 46.13 26.52
N ASP A 176 9.95 45.37 27.48
CA ASP A 176 11.31 44.81 27.40
C ASP A 176 11.33 43.28 27.66
N PRO A 177 10.94 42.46 26.66
CA PRO A 177 10.92 41.01 26.78
C PRO A 177 12.29 40.38 27.10
N MET A 178 13.38 40.95 26.56
CA MET A 178 14.72 40.38 26.75
C MET A 178 15.26 40.66 28.15
N GLY A 179 15.17 41.92 28.61
CA GLY A 179 15.58 42.25 29.96
C GLY A 179 14.64 41.65 31.01
N PHE A 180 13.35 41.43 30.69
CA PHE A 180 12.46 40.64 31.54
C PHE A 180 13.02 39.24 31.78
N VAL A 181 13.45 38.52 30.74
CA VAL A 181 14.06 37.19 30.89
C VAL A 181 15.34 37.25 31.73
N LYS A 182 16.25 38.20 31.42
CA LYS A 182 17.52 38.34 32.15
C LYS A 182 17.31 38.58 33.64
N ARG A 183 16.37 39.46 34.02
CA ARG A 183 16.04 39.74 35.41
C ARG A 183 15.35 38.55 36.09
N SER A 184 14.42 37.92 35.39
CA SER A 184 13.58 36.86 35.97
C SER A 184 14.32 35.53 36.15
N LEU A 185 15.29 35.19 35.29
CA LEU A 185 16.05 33.94 35.40
C LEU A 185 16.77 33.82 36.73
N SER A 186 17.43 34.89 37.19
CA SER A 186 18.13 34.91 38.48
C SER A 186 17.16 34.82 39.67
N THR A 187 15.95 35.35 39.53
CA THR A 187 14.89 35.25 40.55
C THR A 187 14.28 33.86 40.61
N TRP A 188 13.99 33.25 39.46
CA TRP A 188 13.37 31.92 39.37
C TRP A 188 14.35 30.81 39.70
N LEU A 189 15.63 30.99 39.37
CA LEU A 189 16.68 29.99 39.52
C LEU A 189 17.88 30.65 40.21
N PRO A 190 17.89 30.70 41.55
CA PRO A 190 18.98 31.36 42.31
C PRO A 190 20.37 30.77 42.03
N SER A 191 20.46 29.51 41.59
CA SER A 191 21.71 28.87 41.16
C SER A 191 22.32 29.49 39.89
N LEU A 192 21.58 30.36 39.21
CA LEU A 192 22.01 31.14 38.06
C LEU A 192 22.42 32.57 38.41
N ALA A 193 22.29 32.97 39.68
CA ALA A 193 22.69 34.31 40.12
C ALA A 193 24.18 34.55 39.82
N GLY A 194 24.48 35.73 39.25
CA GLY A 194 25.84 36.11 38.86
C GLY A 194 26.32 35.54 37.51
N LYS A 195 25.52 34.70 36.83
CA LYS A 195 25.84 34.26 35.46
C LYS A 195 25.29 35.22 34.44
N GLU A 196 26.12 35.64 33.51
CA GLU A 196 25.72 36.46 32.38
C GLU A 196 25.12 35.58 31.28
N ILE A 197 23.79 35.62 31.15
CA ILE A 197 23.05 34.86 30.13
C ILE A 197 22.67 35.79 28.99
N GLU A 198 23.13 35.45 27.79
CA GLU A 198 22.91 36.24 26.57
C GLU A 198 21.61 35.80 25.88
N VAL A 199 20.61 36.67 25.89
CA VAL A 199 19.32 36.47 25.20
C VAL A 199 19.37 37.18 23.85
N GLU A 200 19.20 36.44 22.77
CA GLU A 200 19.21 36.96 21.38
C GLU A 200 17.86 37.55 20.98
N ARG A 201 16.77 36.88 21.34
CA ARG A 201 15.40 37.37 21.12
C ARG A 201 14.43 36.77 22.14
N ALA A 202 13.36 37.50 22.45
CA ALA A 202 12.29 37.03 23.30
C ALA A 202 10.95 37.61 22.83
N HIS A 203 9.92 36.76 22.72
CA HIS A 203 8.60 37.17 22.22
C HIS A 203 7.52 36.14 22.58
N ARG A 204 6.25 36.58 22.59
CA ARG A 204 5.08 35.68 22.62
C ARG A 204 4.87 35.05 21.25
N VAL A 205 4.45 33.78 21.22
CA VAL A 205 4.03 33.13 19.97
C VAL A 205 2.70 33.72 19.52
N TYR A 206 2.65 34.23 18.30
CA TYR A 206 1.41 34.64 17.67
C TYR A 206 0.63 33.41 17.20
N THR A 207 -0.36 32.99 17.98
CA THR A 207 -1.32 31.97 17.55
C THR A 207 -2.52 32.67 16.92
N ARG A 208 -2.89 32.32 15.68
CA ARG A 208 -4.11 32.85 15.03
C ARG A 208 -5.42 32.28 15.61
N LEU A 209 -5.32 31.26 16.46
CA LEU A 209 -6.45 30.58 17.09
C LEU A 209 -6.13 30.18 18.54
N SER A 210 -6.54 31.01 19.48
CA SER A 210 -7.22 30.49 20.66
C SER A 210 -8.30 31.50 21.00
N SER A 211 -9.53 31.18 20.61
CA SER A 211 -10.76 31.83 21.10
C SER A 211 -10.85 31.82 22.63
N ASP A 212 -10.06 30.99 23.28
CA ASP A 212 -9.90 30.93 24.73
C ASP A 212 -8.89 31.99 25.21
N ARG A 213 -9.40 33.21 25.46
CA ARG A 213 -8.62 34.31 26.07
C ARG A 213 -8.16 34.00 27.50
N ALA A 214 -8.58 32.88 28.09
CA ALA A 214 -8.27 32.54 29.47
C ALA A 214 -6.85 31.98 29.67
N LYS A 215 -6.19 31.46 28.63
CA LYS A 215 -4.85 30.85 28.75
C LYS A 215 -3.75 31.79 28.23
N PRO A 216 -2.73 32.12 29.04
CA PRO A 216 -1.62 32.94 28.58
C PRO A 216 -0.82 32.27 27.45
N ARG A 217 -0.45 33.03 26.42
CA ARG A 217 0.32 32.52 25.26
C ARG A 217 1.71 32.06 25.68
N VAL A 218 2.24 31.06 24.97
CA VAL A 218 3.62 30.60 25.18
C VAL A 218 4.58 31.74 24.88
N PHE A 219 5.49 31.99 25.82
CA PHE A 219 6.58 32.94 25.65
C PHE A 219 7.85 32.19 25.24
N ILE A 220 8.43 32.55 24.10
CA ILE A 220 9.62 31.90 23.54
C ILE A 220 10.78 32.88 23.56
N PHE A 221 11.93 32.43 24.05
CA PHE A 221 13.17 33.17 23.95
C PHE A 221 14.29 32.27 23.40
N LYS A 222 15.20 32.89 22.65
CA LYS A 222 16.38 32.26 22.08
C LYS A 222 17.60 32.82 22.78
N LEU A 223 18.48 31.92 23.18
CA LEU A 223 19.77 32.24 23.79
C LEU A 223 20.84 32.27 22.71
N LEU A 224 21.86 33.10 22.92
CA LEU A 224 22.99 33.18 22.01
C LEU A 224 23.79 31.87 22.02
N ARG A 225 23.90 31.23 23.19
CA ARG A 225 24.67 30.01 23.38
C ARG A 225 23.78 28.84 23.79
N TYR A 226 23.98 27.68 23.15
CA TYR A 226 23.25 26.46 23.52
C TYR A 226 23.63 25.96 24.92
N THR A 227 24.84 26.27 25.39
CA THR A 227 25.33 25.90 26.73
C THR A 227 24.48 26.54 27.82
N ASP A 228 24.04 27.77 27.60
CA ASP A 228 23.21 28.52 28.55
C ASP A 228 21.81 27.89 28.61
N ARG A 229 21.30 27.43 27.47
CA ARG A 229 20.05 26.66 27.40
C ARG A 229 20.10 25.40 28.25
N GLU A 230 21.16 24.60 28.12
CA GLU A 230 21.37 23.39 28.92
C GLU A 230 21.49 23.69 30.41
N LEU A 231 22.20 24.76 30.73
CA LEU A 231 22.45 25.20 32.09
C LEU A 231 21.16 25.65 32.77
N ILE A 232 20.31 26.43 32.09
CA ILE A 232 18.98 26.81 32.58
C ILE A 232 18.10 25.58 32.79
N LEU A 233 18.07 24.65 31.84
CA LEU A 233 17.25 23.43 31.99
C LEU A 233 17.73 22.54 33.13
N ARG A 234 19.04 22.42 33.33
CA ARG A 234 19.61 21.69 34.46
C ARG A 234 19.22 22.35 35.77
N ALA A 235 19.38 23.67 35.88
CA ALA A 235 18.97 24.42 37.06
C ALA A 235 17.46 24.30 37.32
N ALA A 236 16.62 24.38 36.29
CA ALA A 236 15.17 24.24 36.41
C ALA A 236 14.76 22.84 36.88
N ARG A 237 15.40 21.77 36.38
CA ARG A 237 15.16 20.39 36.82
C ARG A 237 15.56 20.18 38.29
N LEU A 238 16.60 20.86 38.75
CA LEU A 238 17.04 20.81 40.15
C LEU A 238 16.17 21.68 41.07
N HIS A 239 15.65 22.79 40.55
CA HIS A 239 14.84 23.75 41.30
C HIS A 239 13.36 23.37 41.37
N ALA A 240 12.86 22.62 40.39
CA ALA A 240 11.49 22.13 40.41
C ALA A 240 11.41 20.83 41.21
N PRO A 241 10.85 20.81 42.44
CA PRO A 241 10.21 19.59 42.92
C PRO A 241 9.11 19.24 41.91
N VAL A 242 9.02 17.98 41.50
CA VAL A 242 7.90 17.51 40.67
C VAL A 242 6.63 17.69 41.49
N LYS A 243 5.87 18.75 41.25
CA LYS A 243 4.60 18.99 41.94
C LYS A 243 3.51 18.19 41.22
N THR A 244 3.06 17.10 41.84
CA THR A 244 1.76 16.48 41.53
C THR A 244 0.64 17.43 41.97
N SER A 245 -0.59 17.20 41.49
CA SER A 245 -1.78 18.03 41.71
C SER A 245 -2.07 18.38 43.18
N ASP A 246 -1.48 17.63 44.11
CA ASP A 246 -1.84 17.64 45.52
C ASP A 246 -0.82 18.42 46.37
N GLY A 247 0.15 19.10 45.73
CA GLY A 247 1.04 20.06 46.40
C GLY A 247 2.07 19.46 47.36
N ALA A 248 2.16 18.14 47.47
CA ALA A 248 3.12 17.46 48.34
C ALA A 248 4.07 16.54 47.56
N THR A 249 5.36 16.75 47.83
CA THR A 249 6.48 15.79 47.71
C THR A 249 7.21 15.68 46.37
N THR A 250 8.55 15.70 46.46
CA THR A 250 9.48 15.24 45.42
C THR A 250 9.15 13.77 45.09
N LEU A 251 8.76 13.47 43.84
CA LEU A 251 8.65 12.09 43.39
C LEU A 251 10.02 11.41 43.54
N ASN A 252 10.13 10.50 44.52
CA ASN A 252 11.31 9.68 44.68
C ASN A 252 11.30 8.62 43.58
N ILE A 253 12.09 8.86 42.54
CA ILE A 253 12.27 7.95 41.41
C ILE A 253 13.63 7.27 41.57
N THR A 254 13.63 5.96 41.78
CA THR A 254 14.85 5.14 41.77
C THR A 254 14.92 4.39 40.45
N ILE A 255 16.00 4.55 39.70
CA ILE A 255 16.23 3.79 38.46
C ILE A 255 16.85 2.44 38.84
N LEU A 256 16.17 1.35 38.47
CA LEU A 256 16.66 -0.02 38.71
C LEU A 256 17.55 -0.51 37.57
N ASP A 257 17.12 -0.28 36.32
CA ASP A 257 17.73 -0.86 35.14
C ASP A 257 17.35 -0.06 33.89
N LYS A 258 18.17 -0.16 32.84
CA LYS A 258 17.89 0.42 31.52
C LYS A 258 18.34 -0.54 30.43
N GLY A 259 17.58 -0.60 29.34
CA GLY A 259 17.94 -1.42 28.20
C GLY A 259 17.33 -0.96 26.89
N CYS A 260 17.81 -1.57 25.82
CA CYS A 260 17.27 -1.42 24.48
C CYS A 260 17.12 -2.79 23.82
N ASP A 261 16.30 -2.88 22.77
CA ASP A 261 16.31 -4.01 21.86
C ASP A 261 17.54 -3.99 20.93
N THR A 262 17.75 -5.07 20.18
CA THR A 262 18.90 -5.20 19.26
C THR A 262 18.90 -4.15 18.17
N ASP A 263 17.73 -3.64 17.81
CA ASP A 263 17.54 -2.71 16.70
C ASP A 263 17.46 -1.25 17.17
N GLY A 264 17.50 -0.99 18.49
CA GLY A 264 17.38 0.34 19.10
C GLY A 264 16.00 1.00 18.97
N ARG A 265 14.98 0.26 18.53
CA ARG A 265 13.61 0.75 18.31
C ARG A 265 12.78 0.77 19.59
N ILE A 266 13.14 -0.06 20.57
CA ILE A 266 12.47 -0.15 21.86
C ILE A 266 13.51 0.13 22.94
N THR A 267 13.26 1.16 23.74
CA THR A 267 14.07 1.47 24.91
C THR A 267 13.20 1.39 26.16
N HIS A 268 13.76 0.92 27.26
CA HIS A 268 13.03 0.85 28.52
C HIS A 268 13.89 1.32 29.69
N ILE A 269 13.23 1.86 30.70
CA ILE A 269 13.82 2.23 31.99
C ILE A 269 12.92 1.63 33.08
N LYS A 270 13.47 0.72 33.87
CA LYS A 270 12.80 0.19 35.07
C LYS A 270 13.01 1.16 36.21
N THR A 271 11.93 1.55 36.87
CA THR A 271 11.95 2.52 37.95
C THR A 271 11.10 2.05 39.13
N ILE A 272 11.45 2.53 40.31
CA ILE A 272 10.55 2.53 41.47
C ILE A 272 10.12 3.97 41.68
N VAL A 273 8.83 4.24 41.53
CA VAL A 273 8.22 5.56 41.80
C VAL A 273 7.24 5.37 42.95
N GLU A 274 7.46 6.05 44.08
CA GLU A 274 6.58 5.97 45.26
C GLU A 274 6.26 4.51 45.69
N ASN A 275 7.29 3.66 45.77
CA ASN A 275 7.18 2.22 46.08
C ASN A 275 6.42 1.37 45.04
N ARG A 276 6.12 1.91 43.85
CA ARG A 276 5.57 1.14 42.72
C ARG A 276 6.63 0.84 41.68
N ASN A 277 6.68 -0.41 41.24
CA ASN A 277 7.53 -0.83 40.13
C ASN A 277 6.91 -0.37 38.82
N ILE A 278 7.47 0.69 38.23
CA ILE A 278 7.01 1.25 36.95
C ILE A 278 8.10 1.09 35.90
N VAL A 279 7.76 0.59 34.72
CA VAL A 279 8.65 0.58 33.56
C VAL A 279 8.17 1.62 32.54
N PHE A 280 9.06 2.56 32.21
CA PHE A 280 8.85 3.49 31.11
C PHE A 280 9.45 2.89 29.85
N ILE A 281 8.61 2.68 28.83
CA ILE A 281 9.03 2.11 27.55
C ILE A 281 8.79 3.15 26.46
N SER A 282 9.84 3.48 25.71
CA SER A 282 9.76 4.34 24.52
C SER A 282 9.93 3.50 23.27
N VAL A 283 8.94 3.53 22.39
CA VAL A 283 8.90 2.75 21.16
C VAL A 283 8.92 3.66 19.93
N TYR A 284 9.79 3.35 18.98
CA TYR A 284 9.86 4.00 17.69
C TYR A 284 9.44 3.02 16.60
N ALA A 285 8.24 3.19 16.06
CA ALA A 285 7.73 2.29 15.02
C ALA A 285 8.42 2.56 13.67
N PRO A 286 8.74 1.51 12.89
CA PRO A 286 9.30 1.71 11.56
C PRO A 286 8.35 2.51 10.66
N CYS A 287 8.92 3.39 9.82
CA CYS A 287 8.15 4.19 8.86
C CYS A 287 7.49 3.34 7.76
N THR A 288 8.02 2.14 7.50
CA THR A 288 7.46 1.16 6.57
C THR A 288 6.71 0.06 7.33
N PRO A 289 5.54 -0.41 6.86
CA PRO A 289 4.80 -1.48 7.50
C PRO A 289 5.67 -2.74 7.68
N ASP A 290 5.88 -3.13 8.93
CA ASP A 290 6.61 -4.33 9.32
C ASP A 290 5.64 -5.30 10.02
N PRO A 291 5.33 -6.46 9.42
CA PRO A 291 4.39 -7.42 10.00
C PRO A 291 4.91 -8.09 11.28
N THR A 292 6.22 -8.04 11.54
CA THR A 292 6.84 -8.70 12.70
C THR A 292 6.95 -7.79 13.92
N PHE A 293 6.95 -6.48 13.71
CA PHE A 293 7.20 -5.46 14.73
C PHE A 293 6.29 -5.60 15.97
N PHE A 294 4.97 -5.68 15.78
CA PHE A 294 4.02 -5.79 16.90
C PHE A 294 4.14 -7.10 17.66
N SER A 295 4.56 -8.18 16.99
CA SER A 295 4.83 -9.46 17.65
C SER A 295 6.07 -9.37 18.53
N VAL A 296 7.13 -8.71 18.04
CA VAL A 296 8.35 -8.45 18.81
C VAL A 296 8.04 -7.54 20.00
N LEU A 297 7.27 -6.46 19.78
CA LEU A 297 6.85 -5.55 20.85
C LEU A 297 6.05 -6.30 21.93
N SER A 298 5.04 -7.09 21.54
CA SER A 298 4.23 -7.86 22.51
C SER A 298 5.10 -8.80 23.34
N THR A 299 6.04 -9.50 22.69
CA THR A 299 7.00 -10.39 23.36
C THR A 299 7.93 -9.61 24.29
N TYR A 300 8.30 -8.40 23.91
CA TYR A 300 9.12 -7.51 24.72
C TYR A 300 8.39 -7.01 25.96
N LEU A 301 7.11 -6.63 25.83
CA LEU A 301 6.27 -6.17 26.94
C LEU A 301 6.07 -7.26 27.99
N LEU A 302 5.94 -8.53 27.57
CA LEU A 302 5.82 -9.67 28.48
C LEU A 302 7.02 -9.85 29.42
N LYS A 303 8.21 -9.33 29.07
CA LYS A 303 9.39 -9.36 29.96
C LYS A 303 9.22 -8.50 31.20
N PHE A 304 8.22 -7.62 31.23
CA PHE A 304 7.96 -6.69 32.32
C PHE A 304 6.58 -6.92 32.95
N SER A 305 6.08 -8.16 32.96
CA SER A 305 4.81 -8.53 33.60
C SER A 305 4.69 -8.07 35.06
N ASP A 306 5.83 -7.91 35.74
CA ASP A 306 5.93 -7.59 37.16
C ASP A 306 5.98 -6.06 37.42
N PHE A 307 5.91 -5.25 36.37
CA PHE A 307 5.96 -3.79 36.40
C PHE A 307 4.68 -3.19 35.82
N GLU A 308 4.26 -2.05 36.35
CA GLU A 308 3.28 -1.20 35.70
C GLU A 308 3.92 -0.56 34.46
N ILE A 309 3.32 -0.74 33.28
CA ILE A 309 3.90 -0.33 32.01
C ILE A 309 3.37 1.03 31.61
N VAL A 310 4.26 2.01 31.49
CA VAL A 310 3.99 3.28 30.82
C VAL A 310 4.66 3.25 29.46
N LEU A 311 3.85 3.16 28.41
CA LEU A 311 4.31 3.06 27.02
C LEU A 311 4.15 4.42 26.31
N GLY A 312 5.26 5.07 26.01
CA GLY A 312 5.30 6.17 25.06
C GLY A 312 5.70 5.64 23.68
N ALA A 313 4.96 5.99 22.64
CA ALA A 313 5.29 5.48 21.32
C ALA A 313 5.04 6.50 20.21
N ASP A 314 6.03 6.63 19.32
CA ASP A 314 5.84 7.25 18.02
C ASP A 314 5.45 6.13 17.05
N MET A 315 4.16 5.82 17.04
CA MET A 315 3.60 4.83 16.15
C MET A 315 3.00 5.60 14.98
N ASN A 316 3.56 5.47 13.78
CA ASN A 316 3.04 6.04 12.52
C ASN A 316 1.66 5.44 12.13
N SER A 317 0.73 5.35 13.08
CA SER A 317 -0.55 4.67 13.06
C SER A 317 -1.51 5.39 14.00
N VAL A 318 -2.82 5.27 13.75
CA VAL A 318 -3.86 5.98 14.49
C VAL A 318 -4.55 4.99 15.43
N MET A 319 -4.44 5.21 16.74
CA MET A 319 -5.24 4.48 17.72
C MET A 319 -6.70 4.94 17.65
N SER A 320 -6.89 6.25 17.68
CA SER A 320 -8.19 6.92 17.69
C SER A 320 -8.12 8.27 17.01
N HIS A 321 -8.90 8.47 15.93
CA HIS A 321 -8.95 9.76 15.22
C HIS A 321 -9.32 10.95 16.11
N THR A 322 -10.10 10.70 17.17
CA THR A 322 -10.51 11.74 18.13
C THR A 322 -9.40 12.10 19.12
N LEU A 323 -8.55 11.15 19.51
CA LEU A 323 -7.48 11.38 20.50
C LEU A 323 -6.16 11.79 19.82
N ASP A 324 -5.87 11.26 18.63
CA ASP A 324 -4.60 11.44 17.90
C ASP A 324 -4.54 12.72 17.06
N ARG A 325 -5.61 13.52 17.02
CA ARG A 325 -5.74 14.73 16.17
C ARG A 325 -5.34 14.49 14.69
N SER A 326 -5.56 13.26 14.21
CA SER A 326 -5.22 12.84 12.85
C SER A 326 -6.33 13.23 11.87
N GLY A 327 -5.99 13.39 10.59
CA GLY A 327 -6.96 13.72 9.55
C GLY A 327 -8.03 12.62 9.38
N PRO A 328 -9.17 12.90 8.72
CA PRO A 328 -10.31 11.96 8.63
C PRO A 328 -10.07 10.76 7.71
N LYS A 329 -8.88 10.62 7.12
CA LYS A 329 -8.55 9.56 6.16
C LYS A 329 -7.15 9.01 6.44
N GLU A 330 -7.07 7.69 6.54
CA GLU A 330 -5.82 6.93 6.63
C GLU A 330 -5.40 6.47 5.22
N SER A 331 -4.10 6.40 4.97
CA SER A 331 -3.60 5.68 3.78
C SER A 331 -3.81 4.16 3.94
N HIS A 332 -3.80 3.41 2.84
CA HIS A 332 -3.99 1.95 2.91
C HIS A 332 -2.94 1.25 3.79
N SER A 333 -1.69 1.75 3.80
CA SER A 333 -0.63 1.24 4.67
C SER A 333 -0.81 1.67 6.13
N GLN A 334 -1.33 2.86 6.38
CA GLN A 334 -1.59 3.37 7.73
C GLN A 334 -2.76 2.64 8.40
N ALA A 335 -3.80 2.28 7.65
CA ALA A 335 -4.93 1.50 8.16
C ALA A 335 -4.50 0.11 8.64
N PHE A 336 -3.66 -0.57 7.86
CA PHE A 336 -3.10 -1.87 8.25
C PHE A 336 -2.29 -1.80 9.56
N CYS A 337 -1.47 -0.76 9.73
CA CYS A 337 -0.70 -0.57 10.96
C CYS A 337 -1.59 -0.21 12.16
N SER A 338 -2.66 0.58 11.94
CA SER A 338 -3.61 0.99 12.97
C SER A 338 -4.42 -0.19 13.52
N ASP A 339 -4.85 -1.12 12.66
CA ASP A 339 -5.52 -2.34 13.09
C ASP A 339 -4.60 -3.25 13.92
N LYS A 340 -3.32 -3.35 13.54
CA LYS A 340 -2.33 -4.12 14.30
C LYS A 340 -2.00 -3.48 15.65
N LEU A 341 -1.95 -2.16 15.71
CA LEU A 341 -1.79 -1.42 16.96
C LEU A 341 -2.94 -1.68 17.93
N ARG A 342 -4.20 -1.60 17.47
CA ARG A 342 -5.39 -1.89 18.31
C ARG A 342 -5.36 -3.31 18.85
N LEU A 343 -4.96 -4.28 18.03
CA LEU A 343 -4.82 -5.67 18.45
C LEU A 343 -3.71 -5.84 19.50
N CYS A 344 -2.57 -5.17 19.31
CA CYS A 344 -1.45 -5.18 20.25
C CYS A 344 -1.86 -4.60 21.61
N VAL A 345 -2.54 -3.45 21.63
CA VAL A 345 -3.01 -2.79 22.86
C VAL A 345 -4.03 -3.62 23.61
N THR A 346 -4.98 -4.23 22.89
CA THR A 346 -5.95 -5.16 23.48
C THR A 346 -5.23 -6.38 24.08
N SER A 347 -4.25 -6.94 23.37
CA SER A 347 -3.50 -8.12 23.85
C SER A 347 -2.62 -7.84 25.05
N ALA A 348 -2.09 -6.61 25.15
CA ALA A 348 -1.23 -6.17 26.25
C ALA A 348 -2.01 -5.54 27.41
N SER A 349 -3.36 -5.50 27.33
CA SER A 349 -4.24 -4.84 28.30
C SER A 349 -3.83 -3.39 28.60
N LEU A 350 -3.29 -2.70 27.59
CA LEU A 350 -2.89 -1.30 27.71
C LEU A 350 -4.12 -0.41 27.56
N VAL A 351 -4.17 0.68 28.32
CA VAL A 351 -5.26 1.66 28.26
C VAL A 351 -4.68 2.96 27.73
N ASP A 352 -5.31 3.51 26.69
CA ASP A 352 -4.97 4.82 26.15
C ASP A 352 -5.49 5.90 27.12
N SER A 353 -4.60 6.79 27.59
CA SER A 353 -4.82 7.69 28.73
C SER A 353 -4.96 9.15 28.33
#